data_AF-A0A1A8K9Z1-F1
#
_entry.id   AF-A0A1A8K9Z1-F1
#
_cell.length_a   1.000
_cell.length_b   1.000
_cell.length_c   1.000
_cell.angle_alpha   90.00
_cell.angle_beta   90.00
_cell.angle_gamma   90.00
#
_symmetry.space_group_name_H-M   'P 1'
#
loop_
_entity.id
_entity.type
_entity.pdbx_description
1 polymer ?
#
loop_
_entity_poly.entity_id
_entity_poly.type
_entity_poly.pdbx_seq_one_letter_code
_entity_poly.pdbx_strand_id
1 'polypeptide(L)'
;MDFSGSLANRQDAARVIVAFLQADCIDQLYRNELISLCNELAVEWAINRHEHRVNTPDHGELEADGHLPGSIKVSIDDIQPQVDPQPLAAGHAGELVDFQAVAEGLREIAAQFEHNVVTQATQNLSRKISRSPSEHWKDHLADEVDQLMKRGVVLEHLHQERVIMALTLTLVKGICVQTPQLLRMLFTTVHQLVCCAGSR
;
A
#
# COMPACT_ATOMS: atom_id res chain seq x y z
N MET A 1 18.28 -9.92 10.20
CA MET A 1 16.84 -9.79 10.43
C MET A 1 16.23 -9.93 9.06
N ASP A 2 15.65 -11.09 8.81
CA ASP A 2 15.50 -11.62 7.48
C ASP A 2 14.04 -11.42 7.10
N PHE A 3 13.77 -10.32 6.40
CA PHE A 3 12.41 -9.86 6.04
C PHE A 3 11.69 -10.81 5.07
N SER A 4 12.43 -11.75 4.48
CA SER A 4 11.90 -12.78 3.59
C SER A 4 10.89 -13.71 4.29
N GLY A 5 10.93 -13.82 5.63
CA GLY A 5 9.98 -14.65 6.39
C GLY A 5 8.62 -14.01 6.70
N SER A 6 8.47 -12.68 6.60
CA SER A 6 7.34 -11.95 7.20
C SER A 6 6.32 -11.38 6.21
N LEU A 7 6.64 -11.26 4.92
CA LEU A 7 5.72 -10.77 3.88
C LEU A 7 4.93 -11.89 3.19
N ALA A 8 5.07 -13.14 3.64
CA ALA A 8 4.35 -14.28 3.09
C ALA A 8 2.81 -14.13 3.18
N ASN A 9 2.34 -13.29 4.11
CA ASN A 9 0.93 -12.99 4.25
C ASN A 9 0.51 -11.85 3.31
N ARG A 10 -0.45 -12.15 2.43
CA ARG A 10 -1.07 -11.22 1.49
C ARG A 10 -1.57 -9.93 2.16
N GLN A 11 -2.09 -10.01 3.38
CA GLN A 11 -2.60 -8.84 4.11
C GLN A 11 -1.48 -7.93 4.60
N ASP A 12 -0.36 -8.51 5.03
CA ASP A 12 0.80 -7.76 5.55
C ASP A 12 1.50 -6.99 4.43
N ALA A 13 1.64 -7.61 3.25
CA ALA A 13 2.11 -6.92 2.05
C ALA A 13 1.21 -5.74 1.68
N ALA A 14 -0.12 -5.92 1.69
CA ALA A 14 -1.06 -4.83 1.42
C ALA A 14 -0.92 -3.67 2.42
N ARG A 15 -0.72 -3.96 3.72
CA ARG A 15 -0.52 -2.94 4.75
C ARG A 15 0.76 -2.13 4.53
N VAL A 16 1.87 -2.77 4.17
CA VAL A 16 3.13 -2.06 3.81
C VAL A 16 2.93 -1.17 2.59
N ILE A 17 2.26 -1.68 1.55
CA ILE A 17 1.99 -0.92 0.32
C ILE A 17 1.14 0.32 0.66
N VAL A 18 0.05 0.15 1.41
CA VAL A 18 -0.82 1.26 1.83
C VAL A 18 -0.06 2.28 2.66
N ALA A 19 0.71 1.85 3.66
CA ALA A 19 1.50 2.75 4.51
C ALA A 19 2.49 3.59 3.68
N PHE A 20 3.16 2.98 2.70
CA PHE A 20 4.07 3.68 1.80
C PHE A 20 3.35 4.72 0.93
N LEU A 21 2.19 4.34 0.39
CA LEU A 21 1.39 5.19 -0.50
C LEU A 21 0.71 6.35 0.23
N GLN A 22 0.35 6.17 1.51
CA GLN A 22 -0.27 7.19 2.36
C GLN A 22 0.73 8.26 2.81
N ALA A 23 2.01 7.91 2.98
CA ALA A 23 3.03 8.86 3.41
C ALA A 23 3.10 10.08 2.48
N ASP A 24 3.22 11.28 3.03
CA ASP A 24 3.39 12.55 2.30
C ASP A 24 2.30 12.85 1.25
N CYS A 25 1.09 12.31 1.44
CA CYS A 25 -0.03 12.51 0.53
C CYS A 25 -0.62 13.94 0.65
N ILE A 26 -0.15 14.86 -0.20
CA ILE A 26 -0.65 16.25 -0.25
C ILE A 26 -1.88 16.38 -1.17
N ASP A 27 -1.93 15.59 -2.25
CA ASP A 27 -3.00 15.68 -3.24
C ASP A 27 -4.31 15.07 -2.73
N GLN A 28 -5.39 15.86 -2.78
CA GLN A 28 -6.68 15.47 -2.21
C GLN A 28 -7.44 14.45 -3.04
N LEU A 29 -7.28 14.43 -4.37
CA LEU A 29 -7.91 13.44 -5.24
C LEU A 29 -7.26 12.07 -5.03
N TYR A 30 -5.93 12.03 -5.01
CA TYR A 30 -5.17 10.84 -4.69
C TYR A 30 -5.49 10.32 -3.27
N ARG A 31 -5.58 11.22 -2.27
CA ARG A 31 -5.96 10.85 -0.91
C ARG A 31 -7.34 10.20 -0.84
N ASN A 32 -8.33 10.75 -1.54
CA ASN A 32 -9.68 10.23 -1.55
C ASN A 32 -9.76 8.83 -2.20
N GLU A 33 -9.09 8.63 -3.33
CA GLU A 33 -9.00 7.31 -3.96
C GLU A 33 -8.30 6.29 -3.04
N LEU A 34 -7.25 6.71 -2.34
CA LEU A 34 -6.52 5.85 -1.41
C LEU A 34 -7.37 5.47 -0.19
N ILE A 35 -8.17 6.39 0.36
CA ILE A 35 -9.14 6.10 1.41
C ILE A 35 -10.22 5.13 0.91
N SER A 36 -10.73 5.33 -0.31
CA SER A 36 -11.70 4.42 -0.92
C SER A 36 -11.14 3.01 -1.04
N LEU A 37 -9.89 2.87 -1.53
CA LEU A 37 -9.19 1.59 -1.61
C LEU A 37 -9.01 0.95 -0.23
N CYS A 38 -8.64 1.73 0.79
CA CYS A 38 -8.50 1.21 2.16
C CYS A 38 -9.82 0.67 2.71
N ASN A 39 -10.94 1.35 2.45
CA ASN A 39 -12.26 0.89 2.87
C ASN A 39 -12.66 -0.42 2.16
N GLU A 40 -12.38 -0.54 0.85
CA GLU A 40 -12.61 -1.78 0.08
C GLU A 40 -11.81 -2.95 0.67
N LEU A 41 -10.51 -2.74 0.96
CA LEU A 41 -9.67 -3.75 1.60
C LEU A 41 -10.15 -4.12 3.01
N ALA A 42 -10.60 -3.14 3.80
CA ALA A 42 -11.13 -3.38 5.13
C ALA A 42 -12.38 -4.28 5.10
N VAL A 43 -13.28 -4.05 4.13
CA VAL A 43 -14.45 -4.89 3.89
C VAL A 43 -14.03 -6.31 3.49
N GLU A 44 -13.11 -6.44 2.53
CA GLU A 44 -12.60 -7.74 2.09
C GLU A 44 -11.97 -8.54 3.25
N TRP A 45 -11.17 -7.89 4.09
CA TRP A 45 -10.56 -8.54 5.26
C TRP A 45 -11.55 -8.81 6.39
N ALA A 46 -12.61 -8.02 6.52
CA ALA A 46 -13.69 -8.30 7.43
C ALA A 46 -14.45 -9.56 6.99
N ILE A 47 -14.80 -9.68 5.71
CA ILE A 47 -15.52 -10.85 5.16
C ILE A 47 -14.71 -12.14 5.35
N ASN A 48 -13.42 -12.12 5.00
CA ASN A 48 -12.54 -13.29 5.17
C ASN A 48 -12.38 -13.74 6.64
N ARG A 49 -12.51 -12.82 7.61
CA ARG A 49 -12.53 -13.16 9.04
C ARG A 49 -13.83 -13.85 9.48
N HIS A 50 -14.94 -13.61 8.78
CA HIS A 50 -16.22 -14.25 9.07
C HIS A 50 -16.31 -15.66 8.45
N GLU A 51 -15.70 -15.90 7.28
CA GLU A 51 -15.66 -17.24 6.67
C GLU A 51 -14.80 -18.23 7.46
N HIS A 52 -13.77 -17.75 8.16
CA HIS A 52 -12.93 -18.62 9.03
C HIS A 52 -13.56 -18.93 10.39
N ARG A 53 -14.80 -18.48 10.66
CA ARG A 53 -15.49 -18.65 11.95
C ARG A 53 -16.58 -19.74 11.95
N VAL A 54 -16.74 -20.48 10.86
CA VAL A 54 -17.84 -21.47 10.71
C VAL A 54 -17.58 -22.81 11.43
N ASN A 55 -16.46 -23.00 12.14
CA ASN A 55 -16.23 -24.19 12.98
C ASN A 55 -15.92 -23.84 14.44
N THR A 56 -16.67 -22.92 15.04
CA THR A 56 -16.68 -22.76 16.50
C THR A 56 -18.10 -22.94 17.00
N PRO A 57 -18.38 -23.93 17.88
CA PRO A 57 -19.71 -24.14 18.41
C PRO A 57 -20.13 -22.94 19.25
N ASP A 58 -21.27 -22.38 18.83
CA ASP A 58 -22.23 -21.56 19.55
C ASP A 58 -21.92 -21.36 21.05
N HIS A 59 -21.54 -20.14 21.43
CA HIS A 59 -21.71 -19.62 22.78
C HIS A 59 -21.98 -18.11 22.74
N GLY A 60 -23.23 -17.75 23.00
CA GLY A 60 -23.59 -16.53 23.72
C GLY A 60 -23.85 -15.30 22.85
N GLU A 61 -25.13 -15.08 22.55
CA GLU A 61 -25.70 -13.82 22.09
C GLU A 61 -25.26 -12.65 23.00
N LEU A 62 -24.65 -11.62 22.42
CA LEU A 62 -24.65 -10.27 23.01
C LEU A 62 -25.03 -9.26 21.92
N GLU A 63 -26.26 -8.80 22.03
CA GLU A 63 -26.87 -7.68 21.34
C GLU A 63 -26.06 -6.39 21.62
N ALA A 64 -25.64 -5.68 20.57
CA ALA A 64 -25.12 -4.32 20.68
C ALA A 64 -26.10 -3.38 19.99
N ASP A 65 -26.52 -2.33 20.69
CA ASP A 65 -27.54 -1.39 20.29
C ASP A 65 -27.15 -0.59 19.05
N GLY A 66 -27.96 -0.69 18.01
CA GLY A 66 -27.87 0.17 16.85
C GLY A 66 -28.39 1.57 17.19
N HIS A 67 -27.51 2.57 17.15
CA HIS A 67 -27.92 3.96 17.18
C HIS A 67 -27.35 4.76 16.00
N LEU A 68 -28.25 5.15 15.09
CA LEU A 68 -28.29 6.39 14.30
C LEU A 68 -29.79 6.63 13.98
N PRO A 69 -30.31 7.86 13.78
CA PRO A 69 -29.59 9.05 13.30
C PRO A 69 -29.95 10.38 14.04
N GLY A 70 -29.05 11.37 13.99
CA GLY A 70 -29.35 12.74 14.41
C GLY A 70 -28.57 13.76 13.58
N SER A 71 -29.28 14.50 12.74
CA SER A 71 -28.74 15.59 11.92
C SER A 71 -28.18 16.71 12.81
N ILE A 72 -26.86 16.91 12.80
CA ILE A 72 -26.21 18.07 13.43
C ILE A 72 -25.72 18.98 12.31
N LYS A 73 -26.46 20.06 12.07
CA LYS A 73 -25.95 21.25 11.38
C LYS A 73 -25.00 21.99 12.33
N VAL A 74 -23.71 21.68 12.29
CA VAL A 74 -22.64 22.46 12.93
C VAL A 74 -21.66 22.85 11.83
N SER A 75 -21.36 24.15 11.72
CA SER A 75 -20.40 24.71 10.77
C SER A 75 -19.07 23.96 10.79
N ILE A 76 -18.64 23.50 9.62
CA ILE A 76 -17.47 22.61 9.42
C ILE A 76 -16.18 23.41 9.16
N ASP A 77 -16.17 24.72 9.41
CA ASP A 77 -15.04 25.60 9.06
C ASP A 77 -13.87 25.56 10.06
N ASP A 78 -13.98 24.82 11.18
CA ASP A 78 -12.94 24.86 12.22
C ASP A 78 -12.54 23.48 12.78
N ILE A 79 -12.91 22.39 12.09
CA ILE A 79 -12.41 21.04 12.42
C ILE A 79 -11.28 20.72 11.44
N GLN A 80 -10.07 21.17 11.76
CA GLN A 80 -8.88 20.53 11.20
C GLN A 80 -8.90 19.05 11.63
N PRO A 81 -8.79 18.08 10.71
CA PRO A 81 -8.68 16.68 11.09
C PRO A 81 -7.28 16.44 11.67
N GLN A 82 -7.08 16.80 12.94
CA GLN A 82 -6.04 16.21 13.78
C GLN A 82 -6.51 14.82 14.21
N VAL A 83 -6.72 13.94 13.23
CA VAL A 83 -6.74 12.51 13.49
C VAL A 83 -5.30 12.07 13.39
N ASP A 84 -4.63 12.02 14.54
CA ASP A 84 -3.52 11.11 14.74
C ASP A 84 -4.03 9.73 14.27
N PRO A 85 -3.46 9.11 13.21
CA PRO A 85 -3.91 7.82 12.74
C PRO A 85 -3.55 6.79 13.81
N GLN A 86 -4.39 6.69 14.84
CA GLN A 86 -4.29 5.67 15.87
C GLN A 86 -4.25 4.32 15.15
N PRO A 87 -3.20 3.50 15.39
CA PRO A 87 -3.12 2.18 14.82
C PRO A 87 -4.35 1.40 15.28
N LEU A 88 -5.08 0.82 14.32
CA LEU A 88 -6.10 -0.19 14.59
C LEU A 88 -5.42 -1.42 15.22
N ALA A 89 -5.13 -1.34 16.52
CA ALA A 89 -4.50 -2.38 17.30
C ALA A 89 -5.36 -2.64 18.54
N ALA A 90 -6.39 -3.46 18.36
CA ALA A 90 -6.97 -4.23 19.44
C ALA A 90 -6.74 -5.72 19.14
N GLY A 91 -5.69 -6.27 19.76
CA GLY A 91 -5.56 -7.68 20.08
C GLY A 91 -4.76 -8.56 19.12
N HIS A 92 -3.45 -8.69 19.33
CA HIS A 92 -2.84 -9.89 19.92
C HIS A 92 -1.32 -9.67 20.06
N ALA A 93 -0.78 -9.95 21.24
CA ALA A 93 0.65 -9.92 21.48
C ALA A 93 1.33 -11.08 20.73
N GLY A 94 2.03 -10.76 19.66
CA GLY A 94 2.88 -11.64 18.88
C GLY A 94 3.55 -10.78 17.82
N GLU A 95 4.85 -10.51 18.01
CA GLU A 95 5.76 -9.81 17.08
C GLU A 95 5.04 -8.88 16.08
N LEU A 96 4.53 -7.76 16.60
CA LEU A 96 3.71 -6.84 15.82
C LEU A 96 4.62 -6.15 14.81
N VAL A 97 4.58 -6.62 13.56
CA VAL A 97 5.34 -6.01 12.46
C VAL A 97 4.87 -4.57 12.33
N ASP A 98 5.76 -3.63 12.61
CA ASP A 98 5.51 -2.21 12.41
C ASP A 98 5.57 -1.90 10.89
N PHE A 99 4.42 -2.03 10.23
CA PHE A 99 4.29 -1.78 8.80
C PHE A 99 4.66 -0.34 8.41
N GLN A 100 4.50 0.61 9.33
CA GLN A 100 4.86 2.00 9.10
C GLN A 100 6.39 2.15 9.09
N ALA A 101 7.09 1.54 10.06
CA ALA A 101 8.55 1.51 10.07
C ALA A 101 9.13 0.80 8.82
N VAL A 102 8.48 -0.27 8.36
CA VAL A 102 8.89 -0.95 7.10
C VAL A 102 8.70 -0.03 5.90
N ALA A 103 7.54 0.62 5.79
CA ALA A 103 7.27 1.56 4.71
C ALA A 103 8.24 2.74 4.73
N GLU A 104 8.57 3.27 5.92
CA GLU A 104 9.54 4.34 6.10
C GLU A 104 10.94 3.92 5.63
N GLY A 105 11.42 2.74 6.04
CA GLY A 105 12.70 2.22 5.55
C GLY A 105 12.74 2.04 4.03
N LEU A 106 11.62 1.64 3.40
CA LEU A 106 11.53 1.60 1.93
C LEU A 106 11.60 3.00 1.30
N ARG A 107 11.02 4.02 1.94
CA ARG A 107 11.13 5.41 1.46
C ARG A 107 12.55 5.93 1.58
N GLU A 108 13.25 5.61 2.66
CA GLU A 108 14.66 5.99 2.83
C GLU A 108 15.53 5.40 1.73
N ILE A 109 15.27 4.13 1.35
CA ILE A 109 15.93 3.49 0.20
C ILE A 109 15.58 4.23 -1.10
N ALA A 110 14.30 4.53 -1.33
CA ALA A 110 13.86 5.26 -2.52
C ALA A 110 14.47 6.66 -2.62
N ALA A 111 14.68 7.34 -1.48
CA ALA A 111 15.28 8.67 -1.41
C ALA A 111 16.76 8.69 -1.83
N GLN A 112 17.43 7.52 -1.88
CA GLN A 112 18.81 7.43 -2.39
C GLN A 112 18.89 7.54 -3.92
N PHE A 113 17.77 7.37 -4.63
CA PHE A 113 17.74 7.54 -6.08
C PHE A 113 17.54 9.01 -6.46
N GLU A 114 18.26 9.46 -7.49
CA GLU A 114 18.12 10.83 -7.96
C GLU A 114 16.68 11.10 -8.45
N HIS A 115 16.10 12.21 -7.99
CA HIS A 115 14.70 12.57 -8.26
C HIS A 115 14.39 12.69 -9.77
N ASN A 116 15.33 13.20 -10.57
CA ASN A 116 15.24 13.30 -12.03
C ASN A 116 15.13 11.91 -12.69
N VAL A 117 15.93 10.94 -12.25
CA VAL A 117 15.96 9.57 -12.78
C VAL A 117 14.64 8.86 -12.46
N VAL A 118 14.17 8.98 -11.22
CA VAL A 118 12.88 8.41 -10.78
C VAL A 118 11.71 9.07 -11.51
N THR A 119 11.73 10.38 -11.69
CA THR A 119 10.67 11.10 -12.40
C THR A 119 10.62 10.70 -13.87
N GLN A 120 11.78 10.58 -14.52
CA GLN A 120 11.88 10.11 -15.90
C GLN A 120 11.34 8.68 -16.05
N ALA A 121 11.72 7.77 -15.15
CA ALA A 121 11.22 6.40 -15.15
C ALA A 121 9.69 6.36 -14.93
N THR A 122 9.18 7.16 -14.00
CA THR A 122 7.72 7.33 -13.76
C THR A 122 7.00 7.78 -15.03
N GLN A 123 7.53 8.77 -15.75
CA GLN A 123 6.93 9.26 -17.01
C GLN A 123 7.02 8.22 -18.14
N ASN A 124 8.12 7.48 -18.23
CA ASN A 124 8.27 6.38 -19.20
C ASN A 124 7.25 5.29 -18.92
N LEU A 125 7.13 4.88 -17.66
CA LEU A 125 6.18 3.87 -17.22
C LEU A 125 4.73 4.32 -17.46
N SER A 126 4.38 5.55 -17.09
CA SER A 126 3.06 6.13 -17.34
C SER A 126 2.68 6.09 -18.83
N ARG A 127 3.63 6.39 -19.73
CA ARG A 127 3.42 6.28 -21.18
C ARG A 127 3.23 4.83 -21.64
N LYS A 128 3.96 3.87 -21.08
CA LYS A 128 3.81 2.44 -21.40
C LYS A 128 2.44 1.92 -20.93
N ILE A 129 2.06 2.23 -19.69
CA ILE A 129 0.78 1.87 -19.07
C ILE A 129 -0.39 2.44 -19.86
N SER A 130 -0.32 3.71 -20.25
CA SER A 130 -1.39 4.37 -21.02
C SER A 130 -1.61 3.80 -22.42
N ARG A 131 -0.62 3.06 -22.95
CA ARG A 131 -0.64 2.50 -24.33
C ARG A 131 -0.87 1.00 -24.35
N SER A 132 -0.85 0.35 -23.20
CA SER A 132 -0.81 -1.10 -23.10
C SER A 132 -1.96 -1.57 -22.20
N PRO A 133 -2.57 -2.73 -22.50
CA PRO A 133 -3.60 -3.28 -21.66
C PRO A 133 -3.01 -3.74 -20.32
N SER A 134 -3.87 -3.89 -19.30
CA SER A 134 -3.45 -4.08 -17.90
C SER A 134 -2.67 -5.36 -17.65
N GLU A 135 -2.80 -6.37 -18.50
CA GLU A 135 -2.06 -7.64 -18.37
C GLU A 135 -0.55 -7.43 -18.48
N HIS A 136 -0.09 -6.41 -19.22
CA HIS A 136 1.33 -6.14 -19.45
C HIS A 136 1.94 -5.15 -18.45
N TRP A 137 1.15 -4.55 -17.57
CA TRP A 137 1.64 -3.51 -16.66
C TRP A 137 2.68 -4.04 -15.68
N LYS A 138 2.54 -5.29 -15.25
CA LYS A 138 3.51 -5.96 -14.39
C LYS A 138 4.89 -6.05 -15.06
N ASP A 139 4.92 -6.44 -16.33
CA ASP A 139 6.17 -6.57 -17.09
C ASP A 139 6.81 -5.20 -17.30
N HIS A 140 6.02 -4.19 -17.67
CA HIS A 140 6.51 -2.82 -17.82
C HIS A 140 7.06 -2.24 -16.50
N LEU A 141 6.41 -2.54 -15.38
CA LEU A 141 6.87 -2.13 -14.05
C LEU A 141 8.19 -2.82 -13.69
N ALA A 142 8.29 -4.13 -13.93
CA ALA A 142 9.51 -4.89 -13.70
C ALA A 142 10.68 -4.37 -14.57
N ASP A 143 10.43 -4.08 -15.85
CA ASP A 143 11.43 -3.53 -16.78
C ASP A 143 11.96 -2.15 -16.34
N GLU A 144 11.09 -1.27 -15.84
CA GLU A 144 11.51 0.06 -15.37
C GLU A 144 12.26 -0.04 -14.04
N VAL A 145 11.86 -0.96 -13.16
CA VAL A 145 12.59 -1.24 -11.91
C VAL A 145 13.98 -1.80 -12.21
N ASP A 146 14.11 -2.76 -13.14
CA ASP A 146 15.41 -3.32 -13.55
C ASP A 146 16.32 -2.25 -14.18
N GLN A 147 15.77 -1.36 -15.00
CA GLN A 147 16.51 -0.21 -15.53
C GLN A 147 16.99 0.75 -14.43
N LEU A 148 16.17 1.01 -13.41
CA LEU A 148 16.55 1.83 -12.26
C LEU A 148 17.62 1.16 -11.41
N MET A 149 17.51 -0.15 -11.20
CA MET A 149 18.53 -0.94 -10.49
C MET A 149 19.89 -0.86 -11.17
N LYS A 150 19.94 -0.95 -12.52
CA LYS A 150 21.18 -0.80 -13.30
C LYS A 150 21.80 0.59 -13.20
N ARG A 151 20.98 1.62 -12.93
CA ARG A 151 21.44 3.01 -12.74
C ARG A 151 21.81 3.31 -11.28
N GLY A 152 21.21 2.59 -10.33
CA GLY A 152 21.45 2.71 -8.90
C GLY A 152 22.69 1.94 -8.45
N VAL A 153 23.88 2.39 -8.87
CA VAL A 153 25.18 1.78 -8.52
C VAL A 153 25.50 1.87 -7.01
N VAL A 154 24.70 2.58 -6.22
CA VAL A 154 24.99 2.94 -4.81
C VAL A 154 24.45 1.93 -3.79
N LEU A 155 23.68 0.92 -4.19
CA LEU A 155 22.89 0.09 -3.25
C LEU A 155 23.47 -1.32 -2.99
N GLU A 156 24.75 -1.53 -3.23
CA GLU A 156 25.42 -2.85 -3.04
C GLU A 156 25.29 -3.40 -1.59
N HIS A 157 25.01 -2.55 -0.62
CA HIS A 157 24.87 -2.91 0.80
C HIS A 157 23.43 -3.23 1.23
N LEU A 158 22.44 -3.05 0.35
CA LEU A 158 21.03 -3.23 0.68
C LEU A 158 20.48 -4.53 0.11
N HIS A 159 19.55 -5.15 0.84
CA HIS A 159 18.82 -6.31 0.35
C HIS A 159 18.06 -5.97 -0.93
N GLN A 160 18.37 -6.70 -2.01
CA GLN A 160 17.82 -6.49 -3.35
C GLN A 160 16.29 -6.43 -3.36
N GLU A 161 15.62 -7.28 -2.58
CA GLU A 161 14.17 -7.31 -2.44
C GLU A 161 13.59 -5.98 -1.95
N ARG A 162 14.25 -5.33 -0.99
CA ARG A 162 13.82 -4.03 -0.44
C ARG A 162 14.01 -2.91 -1.45
N VAL A 163 15.10 -2.96 -2.21
CA VAL A 163 15.36 -2.00 -3.29
C VAL A 163 14.30 -2.12 -4.38
N ILE A 164 14.00 -3.34 -4.82
CA ILE A 164 12.94 -3.62 -5.80
C ILE A 164 11.60 -3.08 -5.30
N MET A 165 11.24 -3.38 -4.05
CA MET A 165 9.98 -2.95 -3.45
C MET A 165 9.89 -1.43 -3.32
N ALA A 166 10.95 -0.78 -2.83
CA ALA A 166 11.03 0.67 -2.72
C ALA A 166 10.86 1.36 -4.09
N LEU A 167 11.58 0.89 -5.10
CA LEU A 167 11.49 1.41 -6.47
C LEU A 167 10.10 1.22 -7.08
N THR A 168 9.55 0.00 -6.94
CA THR A 168 8.22 -0.35 -7.43
C THR A 168 7.16 0.59 -6.86
N LEU A 169 7.16 0.76 -5.53
CA LEU A 169 6.19 1.60 -4.84
C LEU A 169 6.37 3.08 -5.15
N THR A 170 7.60 3.53 -5.35
CA THR A 170 7.92 4.91 -5.74
C THR A 170 7.38 5.24 -7.12
N LEU A 171 7.60 4.35 -8.09
CA LEU A 171 7.09 4.52 -9.46
C LEU A 171 5.55 4.54 -9.48
N VAL A 172 4.93 3.61 -8.77
CA VAL A 172 3.46 3.52 -8.69
C VAL A 172 2.89 4.75 -8.00
N LYS A 173 3.46 5.19 -6.88
CA LYS A 173 3.08 6.43 -6.21
C LYS A 173 3.17 7.62 -7.16
N GLY A 174 4.26 7.74 -7.92
CA GLY A 174 4.44 8.81 -8.91
C GLY A 174 3.36 8.83 -9.99
N ILE A 175 2.94 7.65 -10.48
CA ILE A 175 1.84 7.53 -11.45
C ILE A 175 0.51 7.88 -10.80
N CYS A 176 0.20 7.33 -9.62
CA CYS A 176 -1.09 7.53 -8.96
C CYS A 176 -1.30 8.97 -8.51
N VAL A 177 -0.24 9.71 -8.19
CA VAL A 177 -0.34 11.16 -7.95
C VAL A 177 -0.74 11.92 -9.23
N GLN A 178 -0.22 11.52 -10.39
CA GLN A 178 -0.57 12.14 -11.67
C GLN A 178 -1.93 11.67 -12.22
N THR A 179 -2.31 10.43 -11.93
CA THR A 179 -3.54 9.80 -12.44
C THR A 179 -4.16 8.92 -11.35
N PRO A 180 -4.86 9.52 -10.37
CA PRO A 180 -5.42 8.81 -9.21
C PRO A 180 -6.35 7.64 -9.56
N GLN A 181 -7.02 7.72 -10.71
CA GLN A 181 -7.94 6.68 -11.19
C GLN A 181 -7.26 5.32 -11.42
N LEU A 182 -5.95 5.30 -11.65
CA LEU A 182 -5.19 4.05 -11.86
C LEU A 182 -4.82 3.36 -10.55
N LEU A 183 -5.02 4.01 -9.40
CA LEU A 183 -4.56 3.54 -8.10
C LEU A 183 -5.02 2.12 -7.78
N ARG A 184 -6.31 1.81 -7.99
CA ARG A 184 -6.84 0.46 -7.73
C ARG A 184 -6.14 -0.62 -8.55
N MET A 185 -6.03 -0.42 -9.86
CA MET A 185 -5.42 -1.40 -10.74
C MET A 185 -3.91 -1.55 -10.49
N LEU A 186 -3.21 -0.44 -10.26
CA LEU A 186 -1.79 -0.48 -9.95
C LEU A 186 -1.52 -1.09 -8.57
N PHE A 187 -2.35 -0.81 -7.58
CA PHE A 187 -2.27 -1.46 -6.27
C PHE A 187 -2.38 -2.98 -6.42
N THR A 188 -3.41 -3.49 -7.12
CA THR A 188 -3.58 -4.92 -7.35
C THR A 188 -2.38 -5.53 -8.08
N THR A 189 -1.85 -4.84 -9.09
CA THR A 189 -0.68 -5.29 -9.86
C THR A 189 0.56 -5.42 -8.97
N VAL A 190 0.85 -4.39 -8.16
CA VAL A 190 1.99 -4.38 -7.22
C VAL A 190 1.81 -5.40 -6.13
N HIS A 191 0.61 -5.50 -5.57
CA HIS A 191 0.27 -6.46 -4.54
C HIS A 191 0.48 -7.90 -5.02
N GLN A 192 0.07 -8.21 -6.26
CA GLN A 192 0.38 -9.49 -6.90
C GLN A 192 1.88 -9.69 -7.14
N LEU A 193 2.61 -8.66 -7.56
CA LEU A 193 4.07 -8.75 -7.74
C LEU A 193 4.77 -9.12 -6.43
N VAL A 194 4.43 -8.44 -5.33
CA VAL A 194 5.01 -8.65 -4.00
C VAL A 194 4.61 -10.02 -3.44
N CYS A 195 3.34 -10.42 -3.57
CA CYS A 195 2.87 -11.73 -3.09
C CYS A 195 3.49 -12.90 -3.88
N CYS A 196 3.69 -12.75 -5.19
CA CYS A 196 4.29 -13.79 -6.02
C CYS A 196 5.82 -13.87 -5.87
N ALA A 197 6.48 -12.78 -5.43
CA ALA A 197 7.92 -12.76 -5.20
C ALA A 197 8.35 -13.59 -3.97
N GLY A 198 7.47 -13.79 -2.99
CA GLY A 198 7.74 -14.59 -1.78
C GLY A 198 7.54 -16.11 -1.92
N SER A 199 7.22 -16.63 -3.10
CA SER A 199 7.03 -18.08 -3.37
C SER A 199 8.16 -18.73 -4.18
N ARG A 200 9.34 -18.11 -4.24
CA ARG A 200 10.51 -18.66 -4.95
C ARG A 200 11.66 -18.95 -4.01
#